data_AF-A0A7U8C679-F1
#
_entry.id   AF-A0A7U8C679-F1
#
_cell.length_a   1.000
_cell.length_b   1.000
_cell.length_c   1.000
_cell.angle_alpha   90.00
_cell.angle_beta   90.00
_cell.angle_gamma   90.00
#
_symmetry.space_group_name_H-M   'P 1'
#
loop_
_entity.id
_entity.type
_entity.pdbx_description
1 polymer ?
#
loop_
_entity_poly.entity_id
_entity_poly.type
_entity_poly.pdbx_seq_one_letter_code
_entity_poly.pdbx_strand_id
1 'polypeptide(L)'
;MLQRRFPDVGIFVRSVFAVLVVFLVGCSSEPVRDLDSSSNQRGRITSGEPWVNKTATQVDDNLEVYPFSINLPRSGNYEPNADYLLPLLRNLSQKELYRLKNGHRLRSAYRYVQQISSKDNSKTVLALKQQGASNWGYVTTSIGRSGIANAFVVDQAGNKHYVLVIKRMRICLVSKAAGAPKWRNGKWLFSENPGVFECTGSARLNVFQQDSGFPGLLGPYFDENDTVLVFTHPAELKGMLFALKRQFPQLIIPRV
;
A
#
# COMPACT_ATOMS: atom_id res chain seq x y z
N MET A 1 38.06 15.24 41.03
CA MET A 1 36.78 15.34 41.76
C MET A 1 36.26 16.76 41.62
N LEU A 2 35.01 16.95 41.19
CA LEU A 2 34.34 18.25 41.24
C LEU A 2 32.82 18.03 41.19
N GLN A 3 32.13 18.40 42.27
CA GLN A 3 30.68 18.31 42.40
C GLN A 3 30.00 19.32 41.45
N ARG A 4 28.83 18.95 40.91
CA ARG A 4 27.83 19.91 40.45
C ARG A 4 26.61 19.84 41.36
N ARG A 5 26.15 20.99 41.85
CA ARG A 5 24.83 21.17 42.46
C ARG A 5 23.90 21.88 41.47
N PHE A 6 22.59 21.77 41.73
CA PHE A 6 21.45 22.23 40.94
C PHE A 6 21.31 23.77 40.91
N PRO A 7 20.32 24.31 40.17
CA PRO A 7 19.01 24.50 40.80
C PRO A 7 17.77 24.11 39.95
N ASP A 8 16.67 23.84 40.66
CA ASP A 8 15.30 23.78 40.13
C ASP A 8 14.72 25.16 39.78
N VAL A 9 14.07 25.28 38.62
CA VAL A 9 12.93 26.19 38.31
C VAL A 9 12.23 25.58 37.08
N GLY A 10 10.90 25.52 36.92
CA GLY A 10 9.78 25.85 37.80
C GLY A 10 8.47 25.56 37.06
N ILE A 11 7.41 25.22 37.79
CA ILE A 11 6.11 24.81 37.22
C ILE A 11 5.37 26.03 36.65
N PHE A 12 4.79 25.92 35.45
CA PHE A 12 3.71 26.82 35.03
C PHE A 12 2.57 26.06 34.34
N VAL A 13 1.42 26.06 35.00
CA VAL A 13 0.15 25.56 34.49
C VAL A 13 -0.57 26.68 33.74
N ARG A 14 -0.97 26.46 32.47
CA ARG A 14 -2.09 27.19 31.87
C ARG A 14 -2.98 26.31 30.99
N SER A 15 -4.13 26.02 31.59
CA SER A 15 -5.43 25.64 31.06
C SER A 15 -5.77 26.00 29.60
N VAL A 16 -6.49 25.07 28.99
CA VAL A 16 -7.72 25.27 28.18
C VAL A 16 -7.63 26.18 26.95
N PHE A 17 -7.76 25.56 25.78
CA PHE A 17 -8.87 25.88 24.87
C PHE A 17 -9.36 24.61 24.17
N ALA A 18 -10.62 24.24 24.41
CA ALA A 18 -11.29 23.20 23.64
C ALA A 18 -11.79 23.81 22.32
N VAL A 19 -11.57 23.12 21.20
CA VAL A 19 -12.26 23.41 19.94
C VAL A 19 -13.09 22.17 19.58
N LEU A 20 -14.33 22.21 20.03
CA LEU A 20 -15.37 21.23 19.71
C LEU A 20 -15.84 21.49 18.27
N VAL A 21 -15.38 20.70 17.29
CA VAL A 21 -15.92 20.76 15.92
C VAL A 21 -17.08 19.79 15.80
N VAL A 22 -18.28 20.32 15.99
CA VAL A 22 -19.54 19.62 15.72
C VAL A 22 -19.74 19.52 14.21
N PHE A 23 -19.76 18.31 13.67
CA PHE A 23 -20.33 18.07 12.33
C PHE A 23 -21.75 17.53 12.47
N LEU A 24 -22.71 18.37 12.10
CA LEU A 24 -24.11 18.01 11.94
C LEU A 24 -24.26 17.12 10.70
N VAL A 25 -24.81 15.92 10.89
CA VAL A 25 -25.47 15.16 9.81
C VAL A 25 -26.83 14.73 10.36
N GLY A 26 -27.90 15.34 9.84
CA GLY A 26 -29.28 15.04 10.21
C GLY A 26 -30.10 14.68 8.96
N CYS A 27 -31.20 13.97 9.21
CA CYS A 27 -32.21 13.49 8.24
C CYS A 27 -31.68 12.45 7.23
N SER A 28 -32.09 11.18 7.25
CA SER A 28 -33.43 10.59 7.43
C SER A 28 -34.43 10.95 6.32
N SER A 29 -34.70 9.99 5.45
CA SER A 29 -36.03 9.71 4.90
C SER A 29 -36.01 8.37 4.14
N GLU A 30 -36.51 7.31 4.78
CA GLU A 30 -37.12 6.21 4.04
C GLU A 30 -38.43 6.70 3.40
N PRO A 31 -38.94 5.99 2.39
CA PRO A 31 -40.30 5.50 2.58
C PRO A 31 -40.45 4.00 2.28
N VAL A 32 -41.17 3.34 3.19
CA VAL A 32 -41.73 1.99 3.07
C VAL A 32 -42.72 1.91 1.90
N ARG A 33 -42.72 0.78 1.18
CA ARG A 33 -43.94 0.19 0.60
C ARG A 33 -43.89 -1.34 0.63
N ASP A 34 -44.86 -1.91 1.34
CA ASP A 34 -45.14 -3.35 1.48
C ASP A 34 -46.03 -3.91 0.36
N LEU A 35 -46.27 -5.24 0.44
CA LEU A 35 -47.27 -6.07 -0.27
C LEU A 35 -46.96 -6.36 -1.75
N ASP A 36 -47.15 -7.57 -2.33
CA ASP A 36 -47.62 -8.88 -1.82
C ASP A 36 -47.17 -9.98 -2.85
N SER A 37 -47.24 -11.31 -2.69
CA SER A 37 -47.78 -12.20 -1.63
C SER A 37 -47.16 -13.63 -1.72
N SER A 38 -47.55 -14.53 -0.79
CA SER A 38 -47.81 -15.97 -1.00
C SER A 38 -46.77 -16.83 -1.78
N SER A 39 -46.15 -17.85 -1.17
CA SER A 39 -46.89 -19.07 -0.83
C SER A 39 -46.13 -20.06 0.08
N ASN A 40 -46.91 -20.85 0.82
CA ASN A 40 -46.57 -22.02 1.62
C ASN A 40 -45.36 -22.87 1.16
N GLN A 41 -44.51 -23.24 2.12
CA GLN A 41 -44.32 -24.67 2.44
C GLN A 41 -43.84 -24.90 3.89
N ARG A 42 -44.59 -25.73 4.63
CA ARG A 42 -44.17 -26.28 5.93
C ARG A 42 -43.13 -27.38 5.71
N GLY A 43 -41.97 -27.26 6.34
CA GLY A 43 -40.88 -28.24 6.24
C GLY A 43 -40.11 -28.42 7.55
N ARG A 44 -40.66 -29.24 8.44
CA ARG A 44 -39.98 -30.07 9.47
C ARG A 44 -38.68 -29.51 10.10
N ILE A 45 -38.78 -29.02 11.33
CA ILE A 45 -37.61 -28.82 12.20
C ILE A 45 -37.07 -30.20 12.62
N THR A 46 -35.83 -30.51 12.23
CA THR A 46 -35.04 -31.59 12.83
C THR A 46 -33.70 -31.03 13.29
N SER A 47 -33.42 -31.15 14.57
CA SER A 47 -32.13 -30.85 15.21
C SER A 47 -31.02 -31.71 14.61
N GLY A 48 -29.92 -31.08 14.16
CA GLY A 48 -28.77 -31.79 13.59
C GLY A 48 -27.62 -30.86 13.21
N GLU A 49 -26.75 -30.61 14.19
CA GLU A 49 -25.34 -30.22 14.04
C GLU A 49 -24.98 -28.86 13.38
N PRO A 50 -23.76 -28.33 13.62
CA PRO A 50 -23.41 -26.96 13.26
C PRO A 50 -22.90 -26.84 11.83
N TRP A 51 -23.25 -25.72 11.19
CA TRP A 51 -22.73 -25.30 9.89
C TRP A 51 -21.24 -24.92 9.95
N VAL A 52 -20.38 -25.93 10.02
CA VAL A 52 -18.95 -25.78 9.80
C VAL A 52 -18.69 -25.90 8.30
N ASN A 53 -18.97 -24.82 7.57
CA ASN A 53 -18.43 -24.63 6.21
C ASN A 53 -16.91 -24.39 6.29
N LYS A 54 -16.18 -25.45 6.64
CA LYS A 54 -14.74 -25.57 6.37
C LYS A 54 -14.57 -25.78 4.86
N THR A 55 -14.68 -24.70 4.10
CA THR A 55 -13.75 -24.50 2.98
C THR A 55 -12.38 -24.19 3.58
N ALA A 56 -11.81 -25.18 4.27
CA ALA A 56 -10.39 -25.22 4.52
C ALA A 56 -9.78 -25.53 3.15
N THR A 57 -9.40 -24.47 2.43
CA THR A 57 -8.54 -24.59 1.25
C THR A 57 -7.40 -25.52 1.63
N GLN A 58 -7.18 -26.60 0.87
CA GLN A 58 -5.99 -27.41 1.07
C GLN A 58 -4.78 -26.47 0.95
N VAL A 59 -4.09 -26.27 2.07
CA VAL A 59 -2.77 -25.65 2.04
C VAL A 59 -1.89 -26.69 1.38
N ASP A 60 -1.38 -26.35 0.21
CA ASP A 60 -0.51 -27.18 -0.62
C ASP A 60 0.67 -27.65 0.23
N ASP A 61 0.83 -28.97 0.44
CA ASP A 61 1.82 -29.55 1.37
C ASP A 61 3.29 -29.25 0.97
N ASN A 62 3.50 -28.62 -0.20
CA ASN A 62 4.80 -28.17 -0.71
C ASN A 62 4.92 -26.62 -0.74
N LEU A 63 4.33 -25.93 0.23
CA LEU A 63 4.50 -24.49 0.43
C LEU A 63 5.56 -24.20 1.50
N GLU A 64 6.62 -23.49 1.13
CA GLU A 64 7.66 -23.07 2.06
C GLU A 64 7.91 -21.55 1.98
N VAL A 65 7.99 -20.88 3.15
CA VAL A 65 8.23 -19.44 3.25
C VAL A 65 9.41 -19.16 4.16
N TYR A 66 10.47 -18.58 3.60
CA TYR A 66 11.73 -18.33 4.29
C TYR A 66 12.16 -16.87 4.23
N PRO A 67 12.78 -16.32 5.29
CA PRO A 67 13.43 -15.02 5.23
C PRO A 67 14.50 -14.95 4.14
N PHE A 68 14.59 -13.81 3.45
CA PHE A 68 15.58 -13.58 2.40
C PHE A 68 16.62 -12.54 2.83
N SER A 69 17.86 -12.97 3.11
CA SER A 69 18.93 -12.08 3.57
C SER A 69 19.33 -11.05 2.50
N ILE A 70 19.29 -9.77 2.88
CA ILE A 70 19.56 -8.64 2.00
C ILE A 70 20.93 -8.02 2.31
N ASN A 71 21.89 -8.26 1.43
CA ASN A 71 23.11 -7.45 1.36
C ASN A 71 22.86 -6.28 0.38
N LEU A 72 22.64 -5.08 0.92
CA LEU A 72 22.51 -3.87 0.11
C LEU A 72 23.89 -3.42 -0.42
N PRO A 73 24.01 -2.99 -1.68
CA PRO A 73 25.24 -2.39 -2.19
C PRO A 73 25.54 -1.08 -1.46
N ARG A 74 26.84 -0.82 -1.21
CA ARG A 74 27.28 0.29 -0.35
C ARG A 74 27.18 1.68 -0.99
N SER A 75 27.12 1.77 -2.31
CA SER A 75 27.02 3.03 -3.04
C SER A 75 26.52 2.81 -4.47
N GLY A 76 25.87 3.83 -5.02
CA GLY A 76 25.39 3.89 -6.40
C GLY A 76 24.74 5.24 -6.65
N ASN A 77 24.75 5.69 -7.91
CA ASN A 77 23.87 6.78 -8.34
C ASN A 77 22.41 6.31 -8.20
N TYR A 78 21.49 7.26 -7.98
CA TYR A 78 20.07 6.96 -7.85
C TYR A 78 19.26 7.87 -8.78
N GLU A 79 18.51 7.26 -9.68
CA GLU A 79 17.64 7.91 -10.66
C GLU A 79 16.18 7.49 -10.38
N PRO A 80 15.32 8.39 -9.84
CA PRO A 80 13.98 8.05 -9.39
C PRO A 80 13.07 7.37 -10.44
N ASN A 81 13.31 7.59 -11.73
CA ASN A 81 12.53 6.96 -12.79
C ASN A 81 13.03 5.55 -13.12
N ALA A 82 14.31 5.38 -13.44
CA ALA A 82 14.90 4.10 -13.81
C ALA A 82 15.02 3.11 -12.65
N ASP A 83 15.46 3.55 -11.46
CA ASP A 83 15.74 2.65 -10.33
C ASP A 83 14.48 2.33 -9.51
N TYR A 84 13.51 3.24 -9.49
CA TYR A 84 12.33 3.13 -8.63
C TYR A 84 11.00 3.07 -9.41
N LEU A 85 10.64 4.12 -10.15
CA LEU A 85 9.32 4.23 -10.77
C LEU A 85 9.03 3.13 -11.79
N LEU A 86 9.98 2.84 -12.69
CA LEU A 86 9.78 1.85 -13.76
C LEU A 86 9.74 0.41 -13.21
N PRO A 87 10.65 -0.04 -12.32
CA PRO A 87 10.53 -1.31 -11.61
C PRO A 87 9.23 -1.41 -10.80
N LEU A 88 8.79 -0.32 -10.15
CA LEU A 88 7.57 -0.32 -9.36
C LEU A 88 6.32 -0.45 -10.23
N LEU A 89 6.21 0.33 -11.30
CA LEU A 89 5.11 0.23 -12.26
C LEU A 89 5.13 -1.12 -13.00
N ARG A 90 6.30 -1.72 -13.24
CA ARG A 90 6.40 -3.09 -13.76
C ARG A 90 5.75 -4.07 -12.78
N ASN A 91 6.20 -4.09 -11.53
CA ASN A 91 5.69 -4.96 -10.47
C ASN A 91 4.16 -4.85 -10.34
N LEU A 92 3.65 -3.62 -10.16
CA LEU A 92 2.23 -3.32 -9.98
C LEU A 92 1.36 -3.55 -11.23
N SER A 93 1.95 -3.92 -12.37
CA SER A 93 1.25 -4.14 -13.65
C SER A 93 1.22 -5.59 -14.13
N GLN A 94 2.02 -6.47 -13.54
CA GLN A 94 2.07 -7.89 -13.89
C GLN A 94 0.83 -8.62 -13.33
N LYS A 95 0.48 -9.79 -13.90
CA LYS A 95 -0.81 -10.45 -13.66
C LYS A 95 -0.73 -11.71 -12.80
N GLU A 96 0.44 -12.07 -12.29
CA GLU A 96 0.64 -13.37 -11.64
C GLU A 96 -0.03 -13.44 -10.27
N LEU A 97 0.23 -12.47 -9.38
CA LEU A 97 -0.19 -12.56 -7.97
C LEU A 97 -0.80 -11.27 -7.41
N TYR A 98 -0.39 -10.10 -7.90
CA TYR A 98 -0.75 -8.80 -7.33
C TYR A 98 -0.78 -7.71 -8.43
N ARG A 99 -1.89 -6.96 -8.59
CA ARG A 99 -2.02 -5.97 -9.70
C ARG A 99 -2.90 -4.76 -9.39
N LEU A 100 -2.42 -3.59 -9.80
CA LEU A 100 -3.22 -2.35 -9.94
C LEU A 100 -3.44 -2.04 -11.44
N LYS A 101 -4.67 -1.78 -11.86
CA LYS A 101 -5.03 -1.56 -13.29
C LYS A 101 -4.34 -0.31 -13.86
N ASN A 102 -4.19 0.73 -13.03
CA ASN A 102 -3.46 1.96 -13.36
C ASN A 102 -1.97 1.72 -13.59
N GLY A 103 -1.36 0.68 -13.01
CA GLY A 103 0.06 0.36 -13.17
C GLY A 103 0.45 0.14 -14.62
N HIS A 104 -0.31 -0.70 -15.33
CA HIS A 104 -0.12 -0.93 -16.76
C HIS A 104 -0.29 0.35 -17.57
N ARG A 105 -1.37 1.11 -17.32
CA ARG A 105 -1.71 2.35 -18.07
C ARG A 105 -0.62 3.42 -17.90
N LEU A 106 -0.11 3.63 -16.69
CA LEU A 106 0.95 4.59 -16.43
C LEU A 106 2.26 4.18 -17.12
N ARG A 107 2.61 2.88 -17.07
CA ARG A 107 3.81 2.36 -17.73
C ARG A 107 3.77 2.50 -19.25
N SER A 108 2.62 2.26 -19.89
CA SER A 108 2.52 2.28 -21.36
C SER A 108 2.33 3.69 -21.93
N ALA A 109 1.32 4.43 -21.45
CA ALA A 109 0.85 5.67 -22.09
C ALA A 109 1.43 6.97 -21.52
N TYR A 110 2.13 6.92 -20.38
CA TYR A 110 2.65 8.10 -19.69
C TYR A 110 4.18 8.09 -19.65
N ARG A 111 4.80 9.28 -19.59
CA ARG A 111 6.24 9.45 -19.44
C ARG A 111 6.53 10.28 -18.19
N TYR A 112 7.54 9.86 -17.44
CA TYR A 112 8.01 10.60 -16.27
C TYR A 112 8.42 12.02 -16.64
N VAL A 113 8.07 12.97 -15.78
CA VAL A 113 8.43 14.39 -15.92
C VAL A 113 9.35 14.81 -14.77
N GLN A 114 8.92 14.56 -13.53
CA GLN A 114 9.65 15.02 -12.34
C GLN A 114 9.19 14.31 -11.07
N GLN A 115 10.09 14.26 -10.08
CA GLN A 115 9.75 14.00 -8.70
C GLN A 115 9.38 15.33 -8.02
N ILE A 116 8.19 15.37 -7.42
CA ILE A 116 7.72 16.48 -6.60
C ILE A 116 7.91 16.07 -5.14
N SER A 117 8.91 16.66 -4.50
CA SER A 117 9.23 16.42 -3.09
C SER A 117 8.41 17.34 -2.18
N SER A 118 7.94 16.80 -1.05
CA SER A 118 7.41 17.62 0.05
C SER A 118 8.51 17.90 1.08
N LYS A 119 8.24 18.72 2.10
CA LYS A 119 9.13 18.84 3.28
C LYS A 119 9.16 17.57 4.14
N ASP A 120 8.22 16.66 3.92
CA ASP A 120 8.11 15.39 4.60
C ASP A 120 8.72 14.28 3.73
N ASN A 121 9.96 13.88 4.08
CA ASN A 121 10.71 12.83 3.39
C ASN A 121 10.06 11.43 3.51
N SER A 122 8.93 11.30 4.23
CA SER A 122 8.10 10.09 4.20
C SER A 122 7.08 10.07 3.07
N LYS A 123 6.99 11.13 2.24
CA LYS A 123 6.01 11.25 1.15
C LYS A 123 6.67 11.75 -0.14
N THR A 124 6.41 11.07 -1.24
CA THR A 124 6.89 11.41 -2.59
C THR A 124 5.74 11.40 -3.58
N VAL A 125 5.78 12.32 -4.56
CA VAL A 125 4.92 12.27 -5.75
C VAL A 125 5.81 12.23 -6.99
N LEU A 126 5.65 11.21 -7.82
CA LEU A 126 6.32 11.08 -9.12
C LEU A 126 5.29 11.46 -10.19
N ALA A 127 5.52 12.55 -10.90
CA ALA A 127 4.59 13.09 -11.89
C ALA A 127 4.93 12.57 -13.30
N LEU A 128 3.89 12.18 -14.04
CA LEU A 128 3.98 11.68 -15.40
C LEU A 128 2.99 12.43 -16.32
N LYS A 129 3.33 12.59 -17.59
CA LYS A 129 2.46 13.19 -18.62
C LYS A 129 2.03 12.14 -19.64
N GLN A 130 0.76 12.14 -20.05
CA GLN A 130 0.31 11.26 -21.12
C GLN A 130 0.91 11.69 -22.47
N GLN A 131 1.41 10.75 -23.27
CA GLN A 131 1.81 11.05 -24.64
C GLN A 131 0.59 11.40 -25.50
N GLY A 132 0.68 12.47 -26.29
CA GLY A 132 -0.40 12.89 -27.20
C GLY A 132 -1.67 13.44 -26.53
N ALA A 133 -1.67 13.72 -25.22
CA ALA A 133 -2.84 14.23 -24.52
C ALA A 133 -2.50 15.22 -23.38
N SER A 134 -3.47 16.04 -22.99
CA SER A 134 -3.35 17.00 -21.89
C SER A 134 -3.39 16.35 -20.49
N ASN A 135 -3.72 15.06 -20.39
CA ASN A 135 -3.82 14.33 -19.12
C ASN A 135 -2.48 14.17 -18.40
N TRP A 136 -2.56 14.20 -17.07
CA TRP A 136 -1.49 13.84 -16.15
C TRP A 136 -1.77 12.49 -15.49
N GLY A 137 -0.69 11.85 -15.09
CA GLY A 137 -0.69 10.70 -14.20
C GLY A 137 0.33 10.94 -13.10
N TYR A 138 0.17 10.27 -11.96
CA TYR A 138 1.14 10.37 -10.89
C TYR A 138 1.14 9.14 -10.01
N VAL A 139 2.30 8.86 -9.41
CA VAL A 139 2.49 7.82 -8.40
C VAL A 139 2.81 8.52 -7.10
N THR A 140 1.92 8.40 -6.11
CA THR A 140 2.18 8.89 -4.75
C THR A 140 2.64 7.75 -3.88
N THR A 141 3.78 7.89 -3.22
CA THR A 141 4.31 6.88 -2.30
C THR A 141 4.50 7.50 -0.92
N SER A 142 4.05 6.79 0.11
CA SER A 142 4.14 7.25 1.49
C SER A 142 4.48 6.10 2.43
N ILE A 143 5.24 6.39 3.48
CA ILE A 143 5.65 5.39 4.47
C ILE A 143 5.52 5.95 5.89
N GLY A 144 5.18 5.09 6.87
CA GLY A 144 5.21 5.46 8.28
C GLY A 144 6.61 5.85 8.76
N ARG A 145 6.69 6.57 9.89
CA ARG A 145 7.96 6.96 10.55
C ARG A 145 8.89 5.79 10.88
N SER A 146 8.31 4.59 11.02
CA SER A 146 9.01 3.33 11.28
C SER A 146 8.43 2.25 10.35
N GLY A 147 8.49 2.49 9.05
CA GLY A 147 8.19 1.46 8.05
C GLY A 147 9.29 0.41 8.00
N ILE A 148 8.90 -0.84 7.81
CA ILE A 148 9.80 -2.02 7.84
C ILE A 148 9.60 -2.78 6.53
N ALA A 149 10.68 -3.07 5.80
CA ALA A 149 10.65 -3.92 4.61
C ALA A 149 11.25 -5.28 4.93
N ASN A 150 10.40 -6.30 4.97
CA ASN A 150 10.78 -7.70 5.14
C ASN A 150 10.81 -8.38 3.78
N ALA A 151 11.87 -9.12 3.47
CA ALA A 151 11.95 -9.93 2.26
C ALA A 151 11.85 -11.42 2.58
N PHE A 152 11.14 -12.14 1.71
CA PHE A 152 10.91 -13.57 1.82
C PHE A 152 11.15 -14.25 0.47
N VAL A 153 11.52 -15.52 0.51
CA VAL A 153 11.30 -16.47 -0.58
C VAL A 153 10.02 -17.23 -0.27
N VAL A 154 9.12 -17.32 -1.25
CA VAL A 154 7.97 -18.21 -1.23
C VAL A 154 8.24 -19.26 -2.32
N ASP A 155 8.41 -20.51 -1.91
CA ASP A 155 8.50 -21.65 -2.82
C ASP A 155 7.15 -22.37 -2.83
N GLN A 156 6.55 -22.50 -4.01
CA GLN A 156 5.34 -23.29 -4.21
C GLN A 156 5.60 -24.35 -5.29
N ALA A 157 5.74 -25.60 -4.86
CA ALA A 157 6.03 -26.74 -5.73
C ALA A 157 7.22 -26.51 -6.71
N GLY A 158 8.29 -25.84 -6.23
CA GLY A 158 9.50 -25.51 -7.00
C GLY A 158 9.46 -24.16 -7.70
N ASN A 159 8.32 -23.47 -7.72
CA ASN A 159 8.19 -22.12 -8.29
C ASN A 159 8.53 -21.07 -7.23
N LYS A 160 9.75 -20.51 -7.31
CA LYS A 160 10.27 -19.54 -6.35
C LYS A 160 9.87 -18.11 -6.71
N HIS A 161 9.09 -17.49 -5.83
CA HIS A 161 8.79 -16.07 -5.85
C HIS A 161 9.54 -15.34 -4.73
N TYR A 162 10.01 -14.14 -5.01
CA TYR A 162 10.69 -13.27 -4.06
C TYR A 162 9.73 -12.16 -3.65
N VAL A 163 9.43 -12.05 -2.37
CA VAL A 163 8.36 -11.18 -1.86
C VAL A 163 8.93 -10.11 -0.96
N LEU A 164 8.51 -8.86 -1.17
CA LEU A 164 8.82 -7.74 -0.30
C LEU A 164 7.55 -7.24 0.36
N VAL A 165 7.43 -7.47 1.68
CA VAL A 165 6.33 -6.95 2.50
C VAL A 165 6.80 -5.68 3.19
N ILE A 166 6.17 -4.55 2.87
CA ILE A 166 6.55 -3.22 3.36
C ILE A 166 5.48 -2.71 4.32
N LYS A 167 5.77 -2.86 5.61
CA LYS A 167 4.91 -2.45 6.71
C LYS A 167 4.68 -0.94 6.68
N ARG A 168 3.42 -0.51 6.79
CA ARG A 168 3.00 0.90 6.84
C ARG A 168 3.41 1.73 5.62
N MET A 169 3.53 1.12 4.45
CA MET A 169 3.71 1.82 3.17
C MET A 169 2.41 1.82 2.38
N ARG A 170 2.08 2.95 1.75
CA ARG A 170 0.99 3.07 0.76
C ARG A 170 1.53 3.64 -0.54
N ILE A 171 1.19 2.99 -1.65
CA ILE A 171 1.47 3.41 -3.02
C ILE A 171 0.12 3.62 -3.68
N CYS A 172 -0.08 4.80 -4.28
CA CYS A 172 -1.28 5.08 -5.06
C CYS A 172 -0.91 5.54 -6.47
N LEU A 173 -1.63 5.00 -7.44
CA LEU A 173 -1.45 5.20 -8.86
C LEU A 173 -2.64 5.97 -9.40
N VAL A 174 -2.38 7.07 -10.10
CA VAL A 174 -3.43 7.95 -10.62
C VAL A 174 -3.23 8.21 -12.09
N SER A 175 -4.28 8.07 -12.90
CA SER A 175 -4.27 8.37 -14.34
C SER A 175 -5.42 9.29 -14.73
N LYS A 176 -5.34 9.95 -15.90
CA LYS A 176 -6.38 10.88 -16.39
C LYS A 176 -6.66 12.09 -15.49
N ALA A 177 -5.69 12.55 -14.70
CA ALA A 177 -5.81 13.77 -13.91
C ALA A 177 -5.67 15.01 -14.80
N ALA A 178 -6.35 16.11 -14.46
CA ALA A 178 -6.20 17.38 -15.20
C ALA A 178 -4.85 18.08 -14.92
N GLY A 179 -4.25 17.85 -13.75
CA GLY A 179 -2.96 18.41 -13.34
C GLY A 179 -2.14 17.44 -12.49
N ALA A 180 -0.82 17.64 -12.45
CA ALA A 180 0.02 17.04 -11.41
C ALA A 180 -0.25 17.74 -10.06
N PRO A 181 -0.18 17.02 -8.92
CA PRO A 181 -0.28 17.61 -7.59
C PRO A 181 0.83 18.65 -7.35
N LYS A 182 0.51 19.73 -6.64
CA LYS A 182 1.47 20.79 -6.28
C LYS A 182 1.64 20.84 -4.76
N TRP A 183 2.88 20.96 -4.29
CA TRP A 183 3.15 21.22 -2.87
C TRP A 183 3.17 22.74 -2.63
N ARG A 184 2.23 23.28 -1.85
CA ARG A 184 2.16 24.72 -1.52
C ARG A 184 1.65 24.91 -0.09
N ASN A 185 2.24 25.86 0.64
CA ASN A 185 1.85 26.21 2.01
C ASN A 185 1.73 25.00 2.96
N GLY A 186 2.65 24.03 2.84
CA GLY A 186 2.68 22.83 3.69
C GLY A 186 1.64 21.75 3.36
N LYS A 187 0.91 21.86 2.25
CA LYS A 187 -0.09 20.87 1.82
C LYS A 187 0.03 20.49 0.34
N TRP A 188 -0.47 19.30 0.02
CA TRP A 188 -0.71 18.88 -1.36
C TRP A 188 -1.98 19.54 -1.88
N LEU A 189 -1.88 20.15 -3.06
CA LEU A 189 -2.99 20.69 -3.84
C LEU A 189 -3.18 19.81 -5.08
N PHE A 190 -4.40 19.32 -5.27
CA PHE A 190 -4.80 18.50 -6.42
C PHE A 190 -5.65 19.34 -7.38
N SER A 191 -5.75 18.92 -8.65
CA SER A 191 -6.71 19.51 -9.60
C SER A 191 -8.14 19.10 -9.30
N GLU A 192 -9.11 19.94 -9.66
CA GLU A 192 -10.56 19.71 -9.49
C GLU A 192 -11.02 18.38 -10.12
N ASN A 193 -10.41 18.00 -11.25
CA ASN A 193 -10.42 16.62 -11.72
C ASN A 193 -9.11 15.91 -11.27
N PRO A 194 -9.13 15.10 -10.20
CA PRO A 194 -7.96 14.40 -9.69
C PRO A 194 -7.62 13.14 -10.49
N GLY A 195 -8.48 12.69 -11.41
CA GLY A 195 -8.29 11.48 -12.20
C GLY A 195 -8.79 10.18 -11.53
N VAL A 196 -8.46 9.05 -12.17
CA VAL A 196 -8.81 7.69 -11.72
C VAL A 196 -7.73 7.17 -10.78
N PHE A 197 -8.11 6.79 -9.56
CA PHE A 197 -7.22 6.53 -8.43
C PHE A 197 -7.28 5.06 -7.96
N GLU A 198 -6.13 4.46 -7.66
CA GLU A 198 -6.00 3.10 -7.09
C GLU A 198 -4.84 3.07 -6.08
N CYS A 199 -4.96 2.34 -4.96
CA CYS A 199 -3.87 2.19 -3.97
C CYS A 199 -3.61 0.74 -3.58
N THR A 200 -2.40 0.49 -3.09
CA THR A 200 -2.08 -0.63 -2.20
C THR A 200 -2.73 -0.43 -0.81
N GLY A 201 -3.02 -1.52 -0.10
CA GLY A 201 -3.61 -1.47 1.24
C GLY A 201 -5.03 -0.88 1.31
N SER A 202 -5.82 -1.02 0.24
CA SER A 202 -7.24 -0.62 0.21
C SER A 202 -8.11 -1.87 0.11
N ALA A 203 -8.63 -2.35 1.25
CA ALA A 203 -9.37 -3.61 1.39
C ALA A 203 -10.65 -3.73 0.51
N ARG A 204 -11.08 -2.66 -0.17
CA ARG A 204 -12.20 -2.67 -1.12
C ARG A 204 -11.82 -3.06 -2.55
N LEU A 205 -10.53 -3.24 -2.83
CA LEU A 205 -10.03 -3.79 -4.08
C LEU A 205 -9.05 -4.92 -3.71
N ASN A 206 -9.43 -6.17 -3.96
CA ASN A 206 -8.53 -7.32 -3.87
C ASN A 206 -7.36 -7.08 -4.84
N VAL A 207 -6.23 -6.57 -4.32
CA VAL A 207 -5.03 -6.30 -5.11
C VAL A 207 -4.37 -7.63 -5.49
N PHE A 208 -4.45 -8.61 -4.59
CA PHE A 208 -4.22 -10.02 -4.88
C PHE A 208 -5.37 -10.57 -5.74
N GLN A 209 -5.05 -11.43 -6.71
CA GLN A 209 -6.12 -12.08 -7.49
C GLN A 209 -6.88 -13.07 -6.60
N GLN A 210 -8.20 -13.16 -6.77
CA GLN A 210 -9.08 -13.98 -5.93
C GLN A 210 -8.65 -15.46 -5.88
N ASP A 211 -8.13 -15.97 -7.00
CA ASP A 211 -7.69 -17.36 -7.16
C ASP A 211 -6.18 -17.55 -6.89
N SER A 212 -5.46 -16.52 -6.44
CA SER A 212 -3.99 -16.59 -6.27
C SER A 212 -3.51 -17.38 -5.06
N GLY A 213 -4.38 -17.61 -4.05
CA GLY A 213 -4.01 -18.15 -2.74
C GLY A 213 -3.06 -17.27 -1.90
N PHE A 214 -2.37 -16.32 -2.54
CA PHE A 214 -1.21 -15.58 -2.06
C PHE A 214 -1.36 -14.82 -0.73
N PRO A 215 -2.52 -14.19 -0.42
CA PRO A 215 -2.76 -13.62 0.91
C PRO A 215 -2.64 -14.66 2.04
N GLY A 216 -3.10 -15.90 1.79
CA GLY A 216 -2.97 -17.01 2.71
C GLY A 216 -1.53 -17.51 2.85
N LEU A 217 -0.76 -17.52 1.74
CA LEU A 217 0.63 -18.00 1.74
C LEU A 217 1.55 -17.12 2.60
N LEU A 218 1.30 -15.81 2.68
CA LEU A 218 2.07 -14.90 3.54
C LEU A 218 1.67 -14.98 5.03
N GLY A 219 0.50 -15.53 5.35
CA GLY A 219 0.03 -15.79 6.70
C GLY A 219 0.32 -14.64 7.70
N PRO A 220 1.04 -14.89 8.81
CA PRO A 220 1.30 -13.88 9.85
C PRO A 220 2.28 -12.77 9.42
N TYR A 221 2.94 -12.89 8.27
CA TYR A 221 3.92 -11.91 7.83
C TYR A 221 3.29 -10.66 7.18
N PHE A 222 1.99 -10.69 6.86
CA PHE A 222 1.24 -9.67 6.13
C PHE A 222 0.01 -9.16 6.91
N ASP A 223 -0.34 -7.88 6.73
CA ASP A 223 -1.57 -7.23 7.21
C ASP A 223 -2.24 -6.55 5.99
N GLU A 224 -3.58 -6.48 5.96
CA GLU A 224 -4.34 -5.84 4.85
C GLU A 224 -3.91 -4.40 4.52
N ASN A 225 -3.26 -3.68 5.45
CA ASN A 225 -2.75 -2.32 5.29
C ASN A 225 -1.34 -2.23 4.71
N ASP A 226 -0.66 -3.36 4.49
CA ASP A 226 0.71 -3.40 3.99
C ASP A 226 0.78 -3.30 2.47
N THR A 227 1.94 -2.85 1.98
CA THR A 227 2.29 -2.97 0.56
C THR A 227 3.08 -4.24 0.35
N VAL A 228 2.62 -5.10 -0.56
CA VAL A 228 3.37 -6.27 -1.04
C VAL A 228 3.84 -6.03 -2.47
N LEU A 229 5.09 -6.38 -2.76
CA LEU A 229 5.65 -6.43 -4.11
C LEU A 229 6.22 -7.83 -4.34
N VAL A 230 5.95 -8.43 -5.51
CA VAL A 230 6.35 -9.82 -5.82
C VAL A 230 7.22 -9.85 -7.07
N PHE A 231 8.35 -10.55 -7.01
CA PHE A 231 9.37 -10.60 -8.06
C PHE A 231 9.68 -12.05 -8.42
N THR A 232 10.10 -12.30 -9.67
CA THR A 232 10.54 -13.62 -10.12
C THR A 232 12.04 -13.83 -9.93
N HIS A 233 12.82 -12.75 -9.78
CA HIS A 233 14.27 -12.82 -9.62
C HIS A 233 14.75 -12.13 -8.33
N PRO A 234 15.77 -12.68 -7.64
CA PRO A 234 16.30 -12.10 -6.40
C PRO A 234 16.98 -10.74 -6.64
N ALA A 235 17.50 -10.51 -7.85
CA ALA A 235 18.11 -9.25 -8.25
C ALA A 235 17.08 -8.11 -8.34
N GLU A 236 15.86 -8.39 -8.81
CA GLU A 236 14.79 -7.39 -8.93
C GLU A 236 14.31 -6.94 -7.54
N LEU A 237 14.12 -7.88 -6.60
CA LEU A 237 13.80 -7.54 -5.21
C LEU A 237 14.91 -6.69 -4.58
N LYS A 238 16.18 -7.10 -4.73
CA LYS A 238 17.33 -6.34 -4.18
C LYS A 238 17.44 -4.94 -4.77
N GLY A 239 17.22 -4.80 -6.08
CA GLY A 239 17.18 -3.51 -6.77
C GLY A 239 16.06 -2.60 -6.24
N MET A 240 14.82 -3.10 -6.19
CA MET A 240 13.69 -2.37 -5.64
C MET A 240 13.93 -1.95 -4.18
N LEU A 241 14.48 -2.84 -3.36
CA LEU A 241 14.73 -2.57 -1.95
C LEU A 241 15.84 -1.54 -1.73
N PHE A 242 16.89 -1.55 -2.56
CA PHE A 242 17.88 -0.48 -2.60
C PHE A 242 17.23 0.86 -2.99
N ALA A 243 16.43 0.89 -4.05
CA ALA A 243 15.71 2.08 -4.50
C ALA A 243 14.76 2.63 -3.42
N LEU A 244 13.99 1.76 -2.76
CA LEU A 244 13.15 2.11 -1.61
C LEU A 244 13.94 2.70 -0.44
N LYS A 245 15.13 2.15 -0.13
CA LYS A 245 15.99 2.67 0.93
C LYS A 245 16.62 4.03 0.58
N ARG A 246 16.85 4.30 -0.71
CA ARG A 246 17.28 5.61 -1.22
C ARG A 246 16.15 6.63 -1.20
N GLN A 247 14.94 6.23 -1.61
CA GLN A 247 13.75 7.08 -1.60
C GLN A 247 13.27 7.40 -0.18
N PHE A 248 13.40 6.46 0.75
CA PHE A 248 12.96 6.56 2.14
C PHE A 248 14.11 6.17 3.09
N PRO A 249 15.03 7.10 3.43
CA PRO A 249 16.17 6.81 4.30
C PRO A 249 15.80 6.22 5.67
N GLN A 250 14.61 6.53 6.18
CA GLN A 250 14.03 6.00 7.42
C GLN A 250 13.49 4.57 7.32
N LEU A 251 13.41 3.97 6.13
CA LEU A 251 12.95 2.60 5.96
C LEU A 251 13.88 1.63 6.71
N ILE A 252 13.32 0.83 7.60
CA ILE A 252 14.04 -0.21 8.32
C ILE A 252 14.07 -1.47 7.46
N ILE A 253 15.25 -2.05 7.33
CA ILE A 253 15.47 -3.33 6.63
C ILE A 253 16.14 -4.23 7.65
N PRO A 254 15.42 -5.21 8.23
CA PRO A 254 16.00 -6.12 9.20
C PRO A 254 17.16 -6.90 8.60
N ARG A 255 18.15 -7.21 9.44
CA ARG A 255 19.17 -8.21 9.12
C ARG A 255 18.64 -9.56 9.55
N VAL A 256 18.78 -10.55 8.67
CA VAL A 256 18.53 -11.97 8.94
C VAL A 256 19.85 -12.69 8.80
#